data_AF-T2I4A9-F1
#
_entry.id   AF-T2I4A9-F1
#
_cell.length_a   1.000
_cell.length_b   1.000
_cell.length_c   1.000
_cell.angle_alpha   90.00
_cell.angle_beta   90.00
_cell.angle_gamma   90.00
#
_symmetry.space_group_name_H-M   'P 1'
#
loop_
_entity.id
_entity.type
_entity.pdbx_description
1 polymer ?
#
loop_
_entity_poly.entity_id
_entity_poly.type
_entity_poly.pdbx_seq_one_letter_code
_entity_poly.pdbx_strand_id
1 'polypeptide(L)' 'MKDTWYFVKEFLDSHSHENVIKGVLAHITEITDNEKLDIAYLNYLDNDEISSIINEELIQVIDDLEVG' A
#
# COMPACT_ATOMS: atom_id res chain seq x y z
N MET A 1 -3.57 16.28 16.61
CA MET A 1 -3.45 14.93 16.01
C MET A 1 -3.95 14.88 14.56
N LYS A 2 -4.14 16.03 13.88
CA LYS A 2 -4.47 16.09 12.45
C LYS A 2 -3.22 16.00 11.55
N ASP A 3 -2.02 16.09 12.11
CA ASP A 3 -0.80 16.31 11.33
C ASP A 3 -0.11 15.00 10.88
N THR A 4 -0.23 13.90 11.62
CA THR A 4 0.50 12.65 11.30
C THR A 4 0.03 12.02 9.98
N TRP A 5 -1.27 11.99 9.72
CA TRP A 5 -1.81 11.42 8.48
C TRP A 5 -1.50 12.26 7.24
N TYR A 6 -1.39 13.58 7.40
CA TYR A 6 -0.92 14.47 6.33
C TYR A 6 0.51 14.12 5.93
N PHE A 7 1.41 13.92 6.90
CA PHE A 7 2.79 13.53 6.61
C PHE A 7 2.90 12.13 6.00
N VAL A 8 2.08 11.17 6.45
CA VAL A 8 2.01 9.84 5.81
C VAL A 8 1.57 9.96 4.37
N LYS A 9 0.54 10.78 4.09
CA LYS A 9 0.07 11.01 2.72
C LYS A 9 1.15 11.66 1.84
N GLU A 10 1.75 12.76 2.28
CA GLU A 10 2.84 13.41 1.54
C GLU A 10 4.03 12.47 1.30
N PHE A 11 4.37 11.63 2.29
CA PHE A 11 5.40 10.62 2.12
C PHE A 11 5.03 9.63 1.02
N LEU A 12 3.81 9.08 1.02
CA LEU A 12 3.36 8.16 -0.03
C LEU A 12 3.30 8.84 -1.41
N ASP A 13 2.80 10.07 -1.50
CA ASP A 13 2.68 10.84 -2.74
C ASP A 13 4.06 11.19 -3.35
N SER A 14 5.12 11.20 -2.54
CA SER A 14 6.50 11.51 -2.99
C SER A 14 7.31 10.29 -3.45
N HIS A 15 6.75 9.08 -3.37
CA HIS A 15 7.42 7.84 -3.77
C HIS A 15 6.74 7.18 -4.97
N SER A 16 7.50 6.42 -5.76
CA SER A 16 6.89 5.59 -6.81
C SER A 16 6.00 4.52 -6.19
N HIS A 17 4.94 4.16 -6.90
CA HIS A 17 4.07 3.05 -6.53
C HIS A 17 4.88 1.79 -6.18
N GLU A 18 5.87 1.44 -7.01
CA GLU A 18 6.80 0.34 -6.75
C GLU A 18 7.46 0.38 -5.37
N ASN A 19 8.04 1.53 -4.99
CA ASN A 19 8.72 1.66 -3.70
C ASN A 19 7.72 1.61 -2.54
N VAL A 20 6.51 2.12 -2.72
CA VAL A 20 5.43 2.01 -1.73
C VAL A 20 5.05 0.55 -1.51
N ILE A 21 4.78 -0.22 -2.58
CA ILE A 21 4.43 -1.64 -2.46
C ILE A 21 5.55 -2.43 -1.79
N LYS A 22 6.79 -2.27 -2.27
CA LYS A 22 7.93 -3.00 -1.71
C LYS A 22 8.15 -2.67 -0.25
N GLY A 23 7.98 -1.40 0.15
CA GLY A 23 8.07 -0.98 1.55
C GLY A 23 7.00 -1.63 2.43
N VAL A 24 5.76 -1.70 1.96
CA VAL A 24 4.66 -2.38 2.67
C VAL A 24 4.93 -3.88 2.79
N LEU A 25 5.35 -4.54 1.71
CA LEU A 25 5.70 -5.96 1.71
C LEU A 25 6.85 -6.25 2.68
N ALA A 26 7.94 -5.48 2.59
CA ALA A 26 9.08 -5.61 3.48
C ALA A 26 8.69 -5.46 4.96
N HIS A 27 7.78 -4.52 5.27
CA HIS A 27 7.30 -4.31 6.63
C HIS A 27 6.45 -5.49 7.15
N ILE A 28 5.54 -6.01 6.32
CA ILE A 28 4.62 -7.09 6.71
C ILE A 28 5.34 -8.44 6.81
N THR A 29 6.25 -8.73 5.88
CA THR A 29 6.87 -10.05 5.76
C THR A 29 8.30 -10.11 6.29
N GLU A 30 8.83 -8.99 6.81
CA GLU A 30 10.22 -8.83 7.26
C GLU A 30 11.28 -9.16 6.17
N ILE A 31 10.88 -9.12 4.89
CA ILE A 31 11.80 -9.39 3.77
C ILE A 31 12.65 -8.14 3.55
N THR A 32 13.97 -8.31 3.61
CA THR A 32 14.95 -7.24 3.33
C THR A 32 15.72 -7.45 2.02
N ASP A 33 15.45 -8.56 1.34
CA ASP A 33 16.06 -8.94 0.07
C ASP A 33 15.34 -8.23 -1.09
N ASN A 34 16.04 -7.27 -1.71
CA ASN A 34 15.47 -6.46 -2.79
C ASN A 34 15.09 -7.29 -4.01
N GLU A 35 15.82 -8.35 -4.36
CA GLU A 35 15.47 -9.16 -5.54
C GLU A 35 14.15 -9.90 -5.32
N LYS A 36 13.89 -10.37 -4.08
CA LYS A 36 12.60 -10.97 -3.72
C LYS A 36 11.47 -9.96 -3.76
N LEU A 37 11.73 -8.71 -3.33
CA LEU A 37 10.75 -7.62 -3.40
C LEU A 37 10.47 -7.20 -4.85
N ASP A 38 11.47 -7.23 -5.73
CA ASP A 38 11.31 -6.99 -7.17
C ASP A 38 10.39 -8.04 -7.80
N ILE A 39 10.66 -9.32 -7.54
CA ILE A 39 9.84 -10.43 -8.04
C ILE A 39 8.41 -10.32 -7.50
N ALA A 40 8.25 -10.03 -6.20
CA ALA A 40 6.93 -9.88 -5.60
C ALA A 40 6.14 -8.70 -6.23
N TYR A 41 6.80 -7.57 -6.48
CA TYR A 41 6.17 -6.43 -7.15
C TYR A 41 5.72 -6.75 -8.58
N LEU A 42 6.54 -7.48 -9.35
CA LEU A 42 6.15 -7.94 -10.69
C LEU A 42 4.93 -8.85 -10.65
N ASN A 43 4.88 -9.83 -9.74
CA ASN A 43 3.72 -10.70 -9.57
C ASN A 43 2.46 -9.94 -9.15
N TYR A 44 2.62 -8.87 -8.35
CA TYR A 44 1.53 -7.99 -7.95
C TYR A 44 0.98 -7.19 -9.14
N LEU A 45 1.83 -6.70 -10.05
CA LEU A 45 1.38 -5.99 -11.26
C LEU A 45 0.64 -6.90 -12.24
N ASP A 46 1.04 -8.17 -12.33
CA ASP A 46 0.48 -9.14 -13.26
C ASP A 46 -0.83 -9.80 -12.75
N ASN A 47 -1.22 -9.55 -11.50
CA ASN A 47 -2.40 -10.15 -10.89
C ASN A 47 -3.43 -9.09 -10.48
N ASP A 48 -4.50 -8.96 -11.27
CA ASP A 48 -5.60 -8.01 -11.04
C ASP A 48 -6.34 -8.21 -9.71
N GLU A 49 -6.34 -9.42 -9.15
CA GLU A 49 -6.94 -9.68 -7.82
C GLU A 49 -6.06 -9.17 -6.67
N ILE A 50 -4.74 -9.05 -6.89
CA ILE A 50 -3.76 -8.60 -5.90
C ILE A 50 -3.43 -7.11 -6.08
N SER A 51 -3.55 -6.58 -7.29
CA SER A 51 -3.25 -5.17 -7.63
C SER A 51 -4.09 -4.16 -6.83
N SER A 52 -5.21 -4.59 -6.24
CA SER A 52 -5.92 -3.81 -5.23
C SER A 52 -5.32 -4.04 -3.83
N ILE A 53 -4.33 -3.22 -3.45
CA ILE A 53 -3.77 -3.20 -2.07
C ILE A 53 -4.88 -2.95 -1.04
N ILE A 54 -5.87 -2.15 -1.42
CA ILE A 54 -7.00 -1.77 -0.56
C ILE A 54 -8.19 -2.65 -0.94
N ASN A 55 -8.70 -3.39 0.04
CA ASN A 55 -9.90 -4.20 -0.13
C ASN A 55 -11.15 -3.29 -0.27
N GLU A 56 -12.05 -3.62 -1.20
CA GLU A 56 -13.32 -2.89 -1.41
C GLU A 56 -14.16 -2.80 -0.13
N GLU A 57 -14.15 -3.84 0.72
CA GLU A 57 -14.82 -3.84 2.03
C GLU A 57 -14.25 -2.76 2.95
N LEU A 58 -12.95 -2.49 2.89
CA LEU A 58 -12.32 -1.43 3.68
C LEU A 58 -12.72 -0.04 3.16
N ILE A 59 -12.86 0.13 1.85
CA ILE A 59 -13.37 1.37 1.24
C ILE A 59 -14.80 1.61 1.74
N GLN A 60 -15.66 0.59 1.70
CA GLN A 60 -17.04 0.69 2.18
C GLN A 60 -17.11 1.08 3.65
N VAL A 61 -16.26 0.52 4.52
CA VAL A 61 -16.20 0.92 5.94
C VAL A 61 -15.83 2.39 6.09
N ILE A 62 -14.90 2.91 5.28
CA ILE A 62 -14.51 4.33 5.32
C ILE A 62 -15.68 5.22 4.88
N ASP A 63 -16.32 4.88 3.76
CA ASP A 63 -17.47 5.64 3.23
C ASP A 63 -18.60 5.72 4.26
N ASP A 64 -18.91 4.60 4.94
CA ASP A 64 -19.93 4.55 5.98
C ASP A 64 -19.59 5.44 7.20
N LEU A 65 -18.29 5.63 7.50
CA LEU A 65 -17.83 6.53 8.57
C LEU A 65 -17.92 8.01 8.20
N GLU A 66 -17.84 8.36 6.91
CA GLU A 66 -17.95 9.75 6.44
C GLU A 66 -19.40 10.24 6.31
N VAL A 67 -20.35 9.31 6.15
CA VAL A 67 -21.79 9.61 6.00
C VAL A 67 -22.52 9.68 7.36
N GLY A 68 -21.88 9.25 8.46
CA GLY A 68 -22.43 9.18 9.82
C GLY A 68 -22.34 10.46 10.67
#